data_AF-A0A4Q3E2F2-F1
#
_entry.id   AF-A0A4Q3E2F2-F1
#
_cell.length_a   1.000
_cell.length_b   1.000
_cell.length_c   1.000
_cell.angle_alpha   90.00
_cell.angle_beta   90.00
_cell.angle_gamma   90.00
#
_symmetry.space_group_name_H-M   'P 1'
#
loop_
_entity.id
_entity.type
_entity.pdbx_description
1 polymer ?
#
loop_
_entity_poly.entity_id
_entity_poly.type
_entity_poly.pdbx_seq_one_letter_code
_entity_poly.pdbx_strand_id
1 'polypeptide(L)'
;MTKHLLSMLLLAGSTTAFAQPTPFTTCPDINIAIIRDGNNAAETNPIYLHKVNTVTGVSTGFTGPVLNPADGSNLQINAVGLHPNQGLLYGMQPASSGNPLNALTPRPLFRVGENGQALAVGLVGLPPLQAGETVAVVNTAAGEVDVPGNYYFTAASGSLNIFTVSGNISTLWLGKIAGTAALPAGTAALSPNYIKIVSGDANSATFYNSLLGTINSGNIQTKLNAGLRDFVFNAIDGNLYTYVTFPANPALPNGAFNGQLLKLNPNTGVLTAVVAPAVLPAASASRP
;
A
#
# COMPACT_ATOMS: atom_id res chain seq x y z
N MET A 1 10.24 38.16 57.29
CA MET A 1 10.30 38.34 55.82
C MET A 1 11.62 37.77 55.33
N THR A 2 11.62 36.50 54.91
CA THR A 2 12.81 35.86 54.35
C THR A 2 12.35 35.13 53.10
N LYS A 3 12.78 35.65 51.96
CA LYS A 3 12.31 35.26 50.62
C LYS A 3 12.81 33.85 50.27
N HIS A 4 11.89 33.03 49.78
CA HIS A 4 12.17 31.78 49.10
C HIS A 4 12.97 32.04 47.82
N LEU A 5 14.06 31.30 47.61
CA LEU A 5 14.66 31.10 46.30
C LEU A 5 14.54 29.61 46.00
N LEU A 6 13.42 29.22 45.40
CA LEU A 6 13.25 27.89 44.83
C LEU A 6 13.70 27.97 43.38
N SER A 7 14.85 27.35 43.10
CA SER A 7 15.44 27.22 41.78
C SER A 7 14.53 26.34 40.91
N MET A 8 13.63 26.94 40.13
CA MET A 8 12.99 26.24 39.02
C MET A 8 14.03 26.09 37.91
N LEU A 9 14.67 24.92 37.90
CA LEU A 9 15.40 24.40 36.76
C LEU A 9 14.37 24.15 35.64
N LEU A 10 14.21 25.13 34.76
CA LEU A 10 13.49 24.98 33.50
C LEU A 10 14.30 23.97 32.66
N LEU A 11 13.99 22.68 32.80
CA LEU A 11 14.29 21.71 31.74
C LEU A 11 13.46 22.14 30.54
N ALA A 12 14.02 23.03 29.72
CA ALA A 12 13.65 23.19 28.34
C ALA A 12 14.04 21.88 27.64
N GLY A 13 13.20 20.85 27.81
CA GLY A 13 13.22 19.69 26.95
C GLY A 13 13.04 20.22 25.54
N SER A 14 14.08 20.09 24.72
CA SER A 14 14.01 20.30 23.29
C SER A 14 13.00 19.30 22.72
N THR A 15 11.72 19.68 22.71
CA THR A 15 10.75 19.03 21.84
C THR A 15 11.18 19.44 20.44
N THR A 16 12.00 18.62 19.80
CA THR A 16 12.15 18.66 18.35
C THR A 16 10.73 18.56 17.81
N ALA A 17 10.15 19.68 17.38
CA ALA A 17 8.88 19.68 16.71
C ALA A 17 9.09 18.85 15.44
N PHE A 18 8.67 17.58 15.48
CA PHE A 18 8.69 16.74 14.29
C PHE A 18 7.90 17.48 13.23
N ALA A 19 8.56 17.80 12.11
CA ALA A 19 7.94 18.53 11.03
C ALA A 19 6.64 17.83 10.62
N GLN A 20 5.52 18.56 10.70
CA GLN A 20 4.21 17.99 10.43
C GLN A 20 3.92 18.01 8.93
N PRO A 21 3.24 16.97 8.40
CA PRO A 21 2.70 16.98 7.05
C PRO A 21 1.76 18.18 6.83
N THR A 22 1.99 18.95 5.77
CA THR A 22 1.06 20.01 5.35
C THR A 22 -0.01 19.41 4.42
N PRO A 23 -1.31 19.64 4.68
CA PRO A 23 -2.38 19.19 3.78
C PRO A 23 -2.26 19.75 2.35
N PHE A 24 -2.65 18.93 1.36
CA PHE A 24 -2.81 19.34 -0.03
C PHE A 24 -3.99 20.31 -0.20
N THR A 25 -3.69 21.51 -0.65
CA THR A 25 -4.61 22.67 -0.67
C THR A 25 -5.60 22.70 -1.84
N THR A 26 -6.25 21.59 -2.23
CA THR A 26 -7.43 21.56 -3.13
C THR A 26 -8.14 20.20 -3.10
N CYS A 27 -8.10 19.46 -1.99
CA CYS A 27 -8.77 18.16 -1.93
C CYS A 27 -10.30 18.30 -1.89
N PRO A 28 -11.06 17.37 -2.51
CA PRO A 28 -10.60 16.17 -3.22
C PRO A 28 -10.18 16.40 -4.68
N ASP A 29 -10.31 17.62 -5.21
CA ASP A 29 -10.10 17.94 -6.63
C ASP A 29 -8.62 18.00 -7.07
N ILE A 30 -7.69 17.67 -6.17
CA ILE A 30 -6.28 17.59 -6.49
C ILE A 30 -5.94 16.27 -7.16
N ASN A 31 -5.15 16.34 -8.22
CA ASN A 31 -4.63 15.16 -8.90
C ASN A 31 -3.15 15.05 -8.55
N ILE A 32 -2.79 13.99 -7.84
CA ILE A 32 -1.43 13.78 -7.35
C ILE A 32 -0.86 12.54 -8.05
N ALA A 33 0.33 12.70 -8.62
CA ALA A 33 1.16 11.59 -9.07
C ALA A 33 2.33 11.40 -8.10
N ILE A 34 2.75 10.15 -7.95
CA ILE A 34 3.91 9.77 -7.16
C ILE A 34 4.92 9.19 -8.12
N ILE A 35 6.07 9.84 -8.23
CA ILE A 35 7.16 9.38 -9.08
C ILE A 35 8.14 8.59 -8.20
N ARG A 36 8.39 7.34 -8.61
CA ARG A 36 9.31 6.42 -7.94
C ARG A 36 9.97 5.50 -8.97
N ASP A 37 11.12 4.96 -8.61
CA ASP A 37 11.76 3.90 -9.39
C ASP A 37 10.96 2.59 -9.26
N GLY A 38 10.81 1.88 -10.38
CA GLY A 38 9.91 0.74 -10.48
C GLY A 38 10.32 -0.44 -9.59
N ASN A 39 9.31 -1.07 -8.98
CA ASN A 39 9.27 -2.26 -8.10
C ASN A 39 8.95 -1.94 -6.63
N ASN A 40 8.06 -2.75 -6.03
CA ASN A 40 7.57 -2.64 -4.64
C ASN A 40 8.63 -3.09 -3.59
N ALA A 41 9.90 -2.90 -3.89
CA ALA A 41 11.03 -3.13 -2.98
C ALA A 41 11.31 -1.86 -2.16
N ALA A 42 12.00 -1.97 -1.02
CA ALA A 42 12.57 -0.79 -0.40
C ALA A 42 13.76 -0.30 -1.24
N GLU A 43 13.45 0.59 -2.17
CA GLU A 43 14.45 1.40 -2.88
C GLU A 43 14.93 2.53 -1.96
N THR A 44 16.19 2.94 -2.01
CA THR A 44 16.67 4.11 -1.25
C THR A 44 16.47 5.43 -2.00
N ASN A 45 15.85 5.37 -3.18
CA ASN A 45 15.78 6.49 -4.11
C ASN A 45 14.71 7.51 -3.69
N PRO A 46 14.91 8.80 -3.96
CA PRO A 46 13.93 9.81 -3.58
C PRO A 46 12.57 9.59 -4.27
N ILE A 47 11.49 9.63 -3.48
CA ILE A 47 10.12 9.72 -4.01
C ILE A 47 9.73 11.19 -4.10
N TYR A 48 9.16 11.59 -5.24
CA TYR A 48 8.62 12.93 -5.43
C TYR A 48 7.12 12.90 -5.64
N LEU A 49 6.43 13.85 -5.00
CA LEU A 49 5.02 14.09 -5.21
C LEU A 49 4.88 15.15 -6.31
N HIS A 50 3.91 14.96 -7.19
CA HIS A 50 3.63 15.89 -8.28
C HIS A 50 2.15 16.22 -8.35
N LYS A 51 1.82 17.49 -8.57
CA LYS A 51 0.49 17.92 -9.00
C LYS A 51 0.37 17.72 -10.49
N VAL A 52 -0.73 17.11 -10.93
CA VAL A 52 -1.04 16.91 -12.35
C VAL A 52 -2.21 17.80 -12.74
N ASN A 53 -2.04 18.58 -13.81
CA ASN A 53 -3.15 19.25 -14.46
C ASN A 53 -3.85 18.24 -15.38
N THR A 54 -5.11 17.89 -15.08
CA THR A 54 -5.86 16.89 -15.86
C THR A 54 -6.27 17.37 -17.24
N VAL A 55 -6.28 18.68 -17.50
CA VAL A 55 -6.60 19.25 -18.81
C VAL A 55 -5.39 19.20 -19.74
N THR A 56 -4.20 19.52 -19.22
CA THR A 56 -2.98 19.66 -20.04
C THR A 56 -1.99 18.50 -19.90
N GLY A 57 -2.17 17.65 -18.88
CA GLY A 57 -1.21 16.61 -18.50
C GLY A 57 0.08 17.15 -17.85
N VAL A 58 0.21 18.47 -17.68
CA VAL A 58 1.42 19.08 -17.10
C VAL A 58 1.57 18.63 -15.65
N SER A 59 2.76 18.10 -15.35
CA SER A 59 3.17 17.69 -14.02
C SER A 59 4.06 18.75 -13.38
N THR A 60 3.75 19.18 -12.16
CA THR A 60 4.56 20.13 -11.38
C THR A 60 4.91 19.49 -10.05
N GLY A 61 6.21 19.38 -9.76
CA GLY A 61 6.69 18.79 -8.51
C GLY A 61 6.33 19.63 -7.30
N PHE A 62 5.99 18.96 -6.20
CA PHE A 62 5.96 19.55 -4.86
C PHE A 62 7.39 19.72 -4.30
N THR A 63 7.51 20.27 -3.10
CA THR A 63 8.83 20.59 -2.53
C THR A 63 9.57 19.34 -2.06
N GLY A 64 10.70 19.04 -2.70
CA GLY A 64 11.66 18.04 -2.25
C GLY A 64 11.15 16.59 -2.29
N PRO A 65 12.00 15.62 -1.90
CA PRO A 65 11.58 14.23 -1.77
C PRO A 65 10.77 14.01 -0.49
N VAL A 66 10.05 12.89 -0.44
CA VAL A 66 9.42 12.43 0.81
C VAL A 66 10.51 11.90 1.75
N LEU A 67 10.57 12.45 2.97
CA LEU A 67 11.60 12.11 3.96
C LEU A 67 11.06 11.27 5.12
N ASN A 68 11.89 10.37 5.62
CA ASN A 68 11.61 9.54 6.78
C ASN A 68 11.74 10.38 8.05
N PRO A 69 10.69 10.48 8.89
CA PRO A 69 10.71 11.30 10.09
C PRO A 69 11.70 10.82 11.16
N ALA A 70 12.17 9.56 11.08
CA ALA A 70 13.09 9.00 12.07
C ALA A 70 14.54 9.47 11.87
N ASP A 71 14.98 9.62 10.62
CA ASP A 71 16.40 9.80 10.28
C ASP A 71 16.65 10.79 9.13
N GLY A 72 15.61 11.35 8.52
CA GLY A 72 15.71 12.29 7.39
C GLY A 72 16.15 11.64 6.07
N SER A 73 16.21 10.30 5.99
CA SER A 73 16.49 9.59 4.75
C SER A 73 15.31 9.64 3.78
N ASN A 74 15.51 9.24 2.52
CA ASN A 74 14.39 9.09 1.58
C ASN A 74 13.42 8.02 2.08
N LEU A 75 12.14 8.37 2.20
CA LEU A 75 11.10 7.43 2.59
C LEU A 75 10.44 6.82 1.36
N GLN A 76 10.44 5.48 1.29
CA GLN A 76 9.56 4.77 0.39
C GLN A 76 8.17 4.62 0.98
N ILE A 77 7.17 5.01 0.22
CA ILE A 77 5.77 4.65 0.49
C ILE A 77 5.12 4.07 -0.76
N ASN A 78 4.19 3.16 -0.51
CA ASN A 78 3.37 2.52 -1.52
C ASN A 78 1.95 2.32 -0.96
N ALA A 79 1.06 1.66 -1.70
CA ALA A 79 -0.33 1.48 -1.31
C ALA A 79 -0.98 2.82 -0.96
N VAL A 80 -0.86 3.81 -1.84
CA VAL A 80 -1.14 5.19 -1.49
C VAL A 80 -2.60 5.55 -1.75
N GLY A 81 -3.27 6.13 -0.74
CA GLY A 81 -4.60 6.71 -0.86
C GLY A 81 -4.65 8.13 -0.33
N LEU A 82 -5.33 9.03 -1.05
CA LEU A 82 -5.51 10.42 -0.64
C LEU A 82 -6.76 10.54 0.22
N HIS A 83 -6.62 10.98 1.47
CA HIS A 83 -7.79 11.25 2.29
C HIS A 83 -8.50 12.51 1.78
N PRO A 84 -9.76 12.42 1.29
CA PRO A 84 -10.41 13.52 0.59
C PRO A 84 -10.68 14.74 1.48
N ASN A 85 -10.99 14.52 2.77
CA ASN A 85 -11.29 15.59 3.72
C ASN A 85 -10.06 16.18 4.43
N GLN A 86 -9.01 15.38 4.65
CA GLN A 86 -7.80 15.87 5.34
C GLN A 86 -6.75 16.40 4.37
N GLY A 87 -6.80 16.01 3.09
CA GLY A 87 -5.77 16.30 2.13
C GLY A 87 -4.41 15.77 2.52
N LEU A 88 -4.34 14.56 3.06
CA LEU A 88 -3.10 13.87 3.37
C LEU A 88 -3.07 12.52 2.66
N LEU A 89 -1.91 12.17 2.11
CA LEU A 89 -1.68 10.86 1.50
C LEU A 89 -1.36 9.87 2.61
N TYR A 90 -2.00 8.70 2.59
CA TYR A 90 -1.68 7.58 3.47
C TYR A 90 -0.98 6.50 2.66
N GLY A 91 0.16 6.00 3.14
CA GLY A 91 0.93 4.98 2.44
C GLY A 91 1.75 4.12 3.39
N MET A 92 2.01 2.88 2.97
CA MET A 92 2.81 1.93 3.74
C MET A 92 4.23 1.82 3.19
N GLN A 93 5.20 1.74 4.09
CA GLN A 93 6.58 1.48 3.69
C GLN A 93 6.76 0.00 3.32
N PRO A 94 7.30 -0.32 2.14
CA PRO A 94 7.55 -1.69 1.71
C PRO A 94 8.68 -2.36 2.52
N ALA A 95 8.73 -3.69 2.48
CA ALA A 95 9.85 -4.44 3.04
C ALA A 95 11.14 -4.21 2.24
N SER A 96 12.29 -4.25 2.91
CA SER A 96 13.58 -4.18 2.21
C SER A 96 13.85 -5.43 1.36
N SER A 97 14.40 -5.22 0.16
CA SER A 97 14.67 -6.27 -0.82
C SER A 97 15.78 -7.24 -0.39
N GLY A 98 16.63 -6.83 0.55
CA GLY A 98 17.78 -7.62 1.01
C GLY A 98 17.43 -8.90 1.79
N ASN A 99 16.21 -9.04 2.32
CA ASN A 99 15.75 -10.26 2.97
C ASN A 99 14.25 -10.50 2.72
N PRO A 100 13.85 -11.56 1.99
CA PRO A 100 12.45 -11.83 1.70
C PRO A 100 11.60 -12.14 2.95
N LEU A 101 12.22 -12.57 4.06
CA LEU A 101 11.52 -12.77 5.33
C LEU A 101 11.11 -11.45 5.99
N ASN A 102 11.73 -10.32 5.61
CA ASN A 102 11.29 -9.02 6.09
C ASN A 102 9.85 -8.76 5.70
N ALA A 103 9.37 -9.33 4.59
CA ALA A 103 7.98 -9.26 4.13
C ALA A 103 6.95 -9.80 5.16
N LEU A 104 7.40 -10.66 6.09
CA LEU A 104 6.57 -11.35 7.10
C LEU A 104 6.39 -10.56 8.41
N THR A 105 6.59 -9.24 8.38
CA THR A 105 6.51 -8.37 9.57
C THR A 105 5.49 -7.26 9.38
N PRO A 106 4.94 -6.69 10.48
CA PRO A 106 4.10 -5.50 10.42
C PRO A 106 4.74 -4.35 9.63
N ARG A 107 3.90 -3.54 8.97
CA ARG A 107 4.36 -2.45 8.08
C ARG A 107 4.11 -1.09 8.68
N PRO A 108 5.09 -0.17 8.69
CA PRO A 108 4.83 1.21 9.07
C PRO A 108 3.84 1.87 8.09
N LEU A 109 2.80 2.48 8.64
CA LEU A 109 1.87 3.35 7.93
C LEU A 109 2.28 4.80 8.19
N PHE A 110 2.34 5.58 7.11
CA PHE A 110 2.65 6.99 7.15
C PHE A 110 1.50 7.81 6.58
N ARG A 111 1.36 9.03 7.09
CA ARG A 111 0.65 10.11 6.40
C ARG A 111 1.64 11.14 5.89
N VAL A 112 1.44 11.63 4.67
CA VAL A 112 2.37 12.49 3.92
C VAL A 112 1.64 13.72 3.39
N GLY A 113 2.31 14.87 3.48
CA GLY A 113 1.79 16.16 3.07
C GLY A 113 2.47 16.71 1.81
N GLU A 114 1.96 17.84 1.31
CA GLU A 114 2.47 18.53 0.13
C GLU A 114 3.90 19.07 0.31
N ASN A 115 4.36 19.20 1.55
CA ASN A 115 5.72 19.64 1.91
C ASN A 115 6.75 18.49 1.93
N GLY A 116 6.39 17.28 1.49
CA GLY A 116 7.27 16.10 1.51
C GLY A 116 7.53 15.55 2.92
N GLN A 117 6.91 16.12 3.96
CA GLN A 117 7.05 15.62 5.32
C GLN A 117 6.10 14.44 5.54
N ALA A 118 6.63 13.38 6.14
CA ALA A 118 5.87 12.20 6.52
C ALA A 118 5.80 12.06 8.04
N LEU A 119 4.72 11.45 8.52
CA LEU A 119 4.53 11.14 9.93
C LEU A 119 4.08 9.69 10.07
N ALA A 120 4.79 8.90 10.87
CA ALA A 120 4.37 7.55 11.21
C ALA A 120 3.08 7.61 12.05
N VAL A 121 2.10 6.79 11.71
CA VAL A 121 0.78 6.71 12.38
C VAL A 121 0.48 5.31 12.92
N GLY A 122 1.45 4.39 12.83
CA GLY A 122 1.39 3.08 13.46
C GLY A 122 2.02 1.97 12.62
N LEU A 123 1.97 0.76 13.16
CA LEU A 123 2.42 -0.48 12.52
C LEU A 123 1.20 -1.33 12.14
N VAL A 124 0.98 -1.53 10.86
CA VAL A 124 -0.10 -2.37 10.32
C VAL A 124 0.19 -3.83 10.65
N GLY A 125 -0.67 -4.44 11.46
CA GLY A 125 -0.60 -5.87 11.82
C GLY A 125 -0.68 -6.79 10.61
N LEU A 126 -0.47 -8.09 10.83
CA LEU A 126 -0.62 -9.12 9.80
C LEU A 126 -2.06 -9.69 9.82
N PRO A 127 -2.58 -10.23 8.71
CA PRO A 127 -3.86 -10.93 8.71
C PRO A 127 -3.81 -12.19 9.58
N PRO A 128 -4.98 -12.67 10.05
CA PRO A 128 -5.06 -13.91 10.80
C PRO A 128 -4.68 -15.11 9.93
N LEU A 129 -4.08 -16.12 10.54
CA LEU A 129 -3.78 -17.41 9.90
C LEU A 129 -5.01 -18.32 9.92
N GLN A 130 -5.25 -19.02 8.82
CA GLN A 130 -6.21 -20.11 8.74
C GLN A 130 -5.54 -21.44 9.16
N ALA A 131 -6.35 -22.49 9.33
CA ALA A 131 -5.85 -23.82 9.64
C ALA A 131 -4.84 -24.28 8.57
N GLY A 132 -3.64 -24.67 9.01
CA GLY A 132 -2.55 -25.12 8.14
C GLY A 132 -1.67 -24.00 7.56
N GLU A 133 -2.00 -22.73 7.80
CA GLU A 133 -1.16 -21.59 7.43
C GLU A 133 -0.13 -21.29 8.52
N THR A 134 1.08 -20.90 8.12
CA THR A 134 2.22 -20.62 9.02
C THR A 134 2.79 -19.23 8.85
N VAL A 135 2.42 -18.51 7.78
CA VAL A 135 2.91 -17.15 7.50
C VAL A 135 1.82 -16.25 6.95
N ALA A 136 2.02 -14.96 7.17
CA ALA A 136 1.16 -13.89 6.71
C ALA A 136 1.99 -12.68 6.29
N VAL A 137 1.46 -11.92 5.32
CA VAL A 137 2.09 -10.70 4.82
C VAL A 137 1.07 -9.62 4.56
N VAL A 138 1.51 -8.37 4.70
CA VAL A 138 0.81 -7.21 4.17
C VAL A 138 1.39 -6.88 2.81
N ASN A 139 0.51 -6.76 1.81
CA ASN A 139 0.89 -6.30 0.49
C ASN A 139 0.87 -4.77 0.49
N THR A 140 2.05 -4.16 0.37
CA THR A 140 2.20 -2.71 0.32
C THR A 140 1.98 -2.14 -1.08
N ALA A 141 1.54 -2.93 -2.07
CA ALA A 141 1.32 -2.47 -3.44
C ALA A 141 -0.08 -1.90 -3.72
N ALA A 142 -1.05 -2.17 -2.83
CA ALA A 142 -2.41 -1.69 -3.00
C ALA A 142 -2.87 -1.03 -1.71
N GLY A 143 -3.30 0.22 -1.84
CA GLY A 143 -4.02 0.90 -0.79
C GLY A 143 -4.78 2.08 -1.33
N GLU A 144 -5.80 2.48 -0.58
CA GLU A 144 -6.71 3.58 -0.93
C GLU A 144 -7.44 4.05 0.33
N VAL A 145 -7.87 5.31 0.35
CA VAL A 145 -8.69 5.89 1.43
C VAL A 145 -10.10 6.18 0.91
N ASP A 146 -11.13 5.71 1.61
CA ASP A 146 -12.51 6.09 1.29
C ASP A 146 -12.91 7.46 1.87
N VAL A 147 -14.12 7.91 1.52
CA VAL A 147 -14.66 9.21 1.96
C VAL A 147 -14.72 9.33 3.50
N PRO A 148 -15.17 8.31 4.26
CA PRO A 148 -15.06 8.32 5.73
C PRO A 148 -13.65 8.32 6.32
N GLY A 149 -12.59 8.12 5.53
CA GLY A 149 -11.22 8.03 6.03
C GLY A 149 -10.82 6.63 6.48
N ASN A 150 -11.43 5.58 5.93
CA ASN A 150 -10.95 4.22 6.10
C ASN A 150 -9.86 3.94 5.06
N TYR A 151 -8.72 3.43 5.52
CA TYR A 151 -7.64 2.98 4.66
C TYR A 151 -7.75 1.49 4.39
N TYR A 152 -7.85 1.14 3.11
CA TYR A 152 -7.89 -0.23 2.63
C TYR A 152 -6.55 -0.64 2.07
N PHE A 153 -6.21 -1.92 2.21
CA PHE A 153 -5.01 -2.51 1.63
C PHE A 153 -5.19 -4.03 1.49
N THR A 154 -4.30 -4.70 0.78
CA THR A 154 -4.38 -6.16 0.65
C THR A 154 -3.33 -6.87 1.47
N ALA A 155 -3.62 -8.13 1.80
CA ALA A 155 -2.74 -8.99 2.56
C ALA A 155 -2.95 -10.44 2.12
N ALA A 156 -2.04 -11.33 2.49
CA ALA A 156 -2.10 -12.73 2.14
C ALA A 156 -1.58 -13.60 3.28
N SER A 157 -2.07 -14.82 3.37
CA SER A 157 -1.57 -15.84 4.29
C SER A 157 -1.47 -17.20 3.62
N GLY A 158 -0.68 -18.08 4.21
CA GLY A 158 -0.31 -19.33 3.59
C GLY A 158 0.70 -20.12 4.39
N SER A 159 1.31 -21.11 3.75
CA SER A 159 2.38 -21.92 4.33
C SER A 159 3.73 -21.52 3.75
N LEU A 160 4.76 -21.52 4.58
CA LEU A 160 6.14 -21.36 4.16
C LEU A 160 7.04 -22.25 5.00
N ASN A 161 7.83 -23.07 4.33
CA ASN A 161 9.01 -23.68 4.91
C ASN A 161 10.19 -22.72 4.76
N ILE A 162 10.65 -22.16 5.88
CA ILE A 162 11.72 -21.16 5.90
C ILE A 162 13.09 -21.73 5.54
N PHE A 163 13.31 -23.04 5.72
CA PHE A 163 14.58 -23.68 5.42
C PHE A 163 14.77 -23.88 3.90
N THR A 164 13.68 -24.15 3.19
CA THR A 164 13.68 -24.32 1.73
C THR A 164 13.19 -23.09 0.97
N VAL A 165 12.73 -22.06 1.70
CA VAL A 165 12.02 -20.88 1.18
C VAL A 165 10.99 -21.30 0.13
N SER A 166 10.15 -22.27 0.48
CA SER A 166 9.11 -22.80 -0.40
C SER A 166 7.79 -22.95 0.35
N GLY A 167 6.68 -22.68 -0.33
CA GLY A 167 5.40 -22.53 0.33
C GLY A 167 4.25 -22.29 -0.63
N ASN A 168 3.10 -21.89 -0.12
CA ASN A 168 1.93 -21.52 -0.93
C ASN A 168 1.18 -20.34 -0.32
N ILE A 169 0.74 -19.40 -1.15
CA ILE A 169 -0.33 -18.47 -0.78
C ILE A 169 -1.65 -19.24 -0.84
N SER A 170 -2.40 -19.23 0.25
CA SER A 170 -3.65 -19.99 0.39
C SER A 170 -4.85 -19.09 0.58
N THR A 171 -4.66 -17.93 1.23
CA THR A 171 -5.73 -16.98 1.49
C THR A 171 -5.31 -15.56 1.11
N LEU A 172 -6.23 -14.82 0.49
CA LEU A 172 -6.12 -13.39 0.23
C LEU A 172 -7.07 -12.63 1.17
N TRP A 173 -6.64 -11.45 1.59
CA TRP A 173 -7.33 -10.62 2.56
C TRP A 173 -7.40 -9.17 2.09
N LEU A 174 -8.52 -8.52 2.40
CA LEU A 174 -8.66 -7.07 2.40
C LEU A 174 -8.54 -6.60 3.85
N GLY A 175 -7.51 -5.82 4.15
CA GLY A 175 -7.36 -5.13 5.41
C GLY A 175 -8.03 -3.76 5.38
N LYS A 176 -8.64 -3.36 6.49
CA LYS A 176 -9.27 -2.05 6.70
C LYS A 176 -8.79 -1.45 8.03
N ILE A 177 -8.25 -0.24 7.98
CA ILE A 177 -7.98 0.59 9.16
C ILE A 177 -9.01 1.72 9.14
N ALA A 178 -9.90 1.74 10.13
CA ALA A 178 -10.96 2.74 10.20
C ALA A 178 -10.43 4.06 10.79
N GLY A 179 -10.93 5.18 10.27
CA GLY A 179 -10.70 6.50 10.85
C GLY A 179 -9.23 6.89 10.93
N THR A 180 -8.48 6.76 9.83
CA THR A 180 -7.04 7.07 9.80
C THR A 180 -6.73 8.51 10.22
N ALA A 181 -7.68 9.41 9.99
CA ALA A 181 -7.65 10.80 10.43
C ALA A 181 -7.39 11.00 11.93
N ALA A 182 -7.91 10.10 12.76
CA ALA A 182 -7.83 10.18 14.22
C ALA A 182 -6.61 9.45 14.79
N LEU A 183 -5.80 8.78 13.96
CA LEU A 183 -4.63 8.05 14.43
C LEU A 183 -3.58 9.02 14.98
N PRO A 184 -3.08 8.78 16.20
CA PRO A 184 -1.99 9.57 16.76
C PRO A 184 -0.68 9.28 16.02
N ALA A 185 0.26 10.20 16.14
CA ALA A 185 1.61 9.96 15.67
C ALA A 185 2.26 8.82 16.47
N GLY A 186 3.04 7.97 15.81
CA GLY A 186 3.88 6.97 16.46
C GLY A 186 3.97 5.64 15.73
N THR A 187 4.45 4.64 16.45
CA THR A 187 4.70 3.27 15.97
C THR A 187 3.85 2.23 16.72
N ALA A 188 2.75 2.66 17.34
CA ALA A 188 1.83 1.77 18.01
C ALA A 188 1.26 0.74 17.02
N ALA A 189 1.04 -0.49 17.49
CA ALA A 189 0.43 -1.53 16.69
C ALA A 189 -1.00 -1.13 16.32
N LEU A 190 -1.32 -1.20 15.03
CA LEU A 190 -2.66 -1.05 14.51
C LEU A 190 -3.29 -2.45 14.38
N SER A 191 -4.61 -2.53 14.58
CA SER A 191 -5.38 -3.76 14.43
C SER A 191 -6.37 -3.62 13.27
N PRO A 192 -5.95 -3.89 12.03
CA PRO A 192 -6.84 -3.82 10.88
C PRO A 192 -7.95 -4.87 11.00
N ASN A 193 -9.13 -4.54 10.51
CA ASN A 193 -10.16 -5.55 10.25
C ASN A 193 -9.83 -6.25 8.93
N TYR A 194 -9.77 -7.58 8.95
CA TYR A 194 -9.47 -8.38 7.77
C TYR A 194 -10.69 -9.14 7.28
N ILE A 195 -11.00 -8.97 6.00
CA ILE A 195 -12.07 -9.67 5.31
C ILE A 195 -11.44 -10.57 4.26
N LYS A 196 -11.85 -11.83 4.23
CA LYS A 196 -11.34 -12.80 3.26
C LYS A 196 -11.80 -12.40 1.86
N ILE A 197 -10.86 -12.32 0.92
CA ILE A 197 -11.18 -12.07 -0.48
C ILE A 197 -11.59 -13.39 -1.12
N VAL A 198 -12.69 -13.38 -1.85
CA VAL A 198 -13.18 -14.52 -2.63
C VAL A 198 -13.56 -14.07 -4.03
N SER A 199 -13.35 -14.92 -5.03
CA SER A 199 -13.88 -14.66 -6.36
C SER A 199 -15.40 -14.85 -6.37
N GLY A 200 -16.12 -13.89 -6.97
CA GLY A 200 -17.57 -13.90 -7.10
C GLY A 200 -18.09 -14.35 -8.46
N ASP A 201 -17.21 -14.56 -9.44
CA ASP A 201 -17.57 -14.97 -10.80
C ASP A 201 -16.43 -15.71 -11.52
N ALA A 202 -16.76 -16.43 -12.59
CA ALA A 202 -15.77 -17.20 -13.35
C ALA A 202 -14.67 -16.33 -13.99
N ASN A 203 -14.96 -15.07 -14.31
CA ASN A 203 -14.01 -14.17 -14.98
C ASN A 203 -12.92 -13.67 -14.03
N SER A 204 -13.27 -13.43 -12.76
CA SER A 204 -12.33 -13.05 -11.70
C SER A 204 -11.61 -14.26 -11.12
N ALA A 205 -12.18 -15.47 -11.23
CA ALA A 205 -11.60 -16.69 -10.69
C ALA A 205 -10.21 -16.99 -11.29
N THR A 206 -10.01 -16.76 -12.59
CA THR A 206 -8.72 -16.98 -13.25
C THR A 206 -7.63 -16.10 -12.65
N PHE A 207 -7.91 -14.81 -12.48
CA PHE A 207 -6.98 -13.89 -11.84
C PHE A 207 -6.75 -14.28 -10.38
N TYR A 208 -7.82 -14.45 -9.60
CA TYR A 208 -7.77 -14.83 -8.20
C TYR A 208 -6.89 -16.08 -7.96
N ASN A 209 -7.10 -17.14 -8.76
CA ASN A 209 -6.33 -18.37 -8.67
C ASN A 209 -4.86 -18.20 -9.09
N SER A 210 -4.56 -17.24 -9.98
CA SER A 210 -3.17 -16.95 -10.37
C SER A 210 -2.33 -16.36 -9.23
N LEU A 211 -2.99 -15.75 -8.25
CA LEU A 211 -2.35 -15.18 -7.06
C LEU A 211 -2.07 -16.26 -6.02
N LEU A 212 -2.95 -17.25 -5.94
CA LEU A 212 -2.76 -18.43 -5.12
C LEU A 212 -1.61 -19.30 -5.66
N GLY A 213 -1.12 -20.21 -4.81
CA GLY A 213 -0.16 -21.23 -5.19
C GLY A 213 1.29 -20.93 -4.81
N THR A 214 2.21 -21.63 -5.48
CA THR A 214 3.57 -21.86 -4.96
C THR A 214 4.43 -20.60 -4.88
N ILE A 215 4.98 -20.40 -3.68
CA ILE A 215 6.07 -19.48 -3.39
C ILE A 215 7.38 -20.27 -3.41
N ASN A 216 8.42 -19.70 -4.01
CA ASN A 216 9.80 -20.13 -3.87
C ASN A 216 10.73 -18.90 -3.72
N SER A 217 12.02 -19.12 -3.45
CA SER A 217 13.01 -18.05 -3.33
C SER A 217 13.09 -17.11 -4.55
N GLY A 218 12.81 -17.61 -5.75
CA GLY A 218 12.86 -16.84 -6.99
C GLY A 218 11.62 -15.98 -7.27
N ASN A 219 10.49 -16.25 -6.62
CA ASN A 219 9.22 -15.55 -6.90
C ASN A 219 8.51 -14.97 -5.67
N ILE A 220 9.04 -15.18 -4.46
CA ILE A 220 8.38 -14.77 -3.21
C ILE A 220 8.02 -13.29 -3.21
N GLN A 221 8.97 -12.40 -3.54
CA GLN A 221 8.68 -10.97 -3.56
C GLN A 221 7.63 -10.60 -4.60
N THR A 222 7.64 -11.24 -5.77
CA THR A 222 6.63 -11.03 -6.79
C THR A 222 5.27 -11.51 -6.32
N LYS A 223 5.17 -12.71 -5.74
CA LYS A 223 3.91 -13.30 -5.28
C LYS A 223 3.28 -12.53 -4.11
N LEU A 224 4.10 -12.06 -3.17
CA LEU A 224 3.63 -11.26 -2.04
C LEU A 224 3.18 -9.84 -2.46
N ASN A 225 3.67 -9.33 -3.60
CA ASN A 225 3.37 -7.99 -4.11
C ASN A 225 2.47 -7.95 -5.37
N ALA A 226 2.07 -9.09 -5.94
CA ALA A 226 1.34 -9.17 -7.22
C ALA A 226 -0.17 -9.34 -7.09
N GLY A 227 -0.68 -9.53 -5.86
CA GLY A 227 -2.06 -9.90 -5.59
C GLY A 227 -3.09 -8.96 -6.17
N LEU A 228 -3.08 -7.72 -5.73
CA LEU A 228 -3.96 -6.64 -6.16
C LEU A 228 -3.08 -5.40 -6.01
N ARG A 229 -3.07 -4.51 -7.01
CA ARG A 229 -2.25 -3.29 -7.02
C ARG A 229 -3.16 -2.11 -7.26
N ASP A 230 -2.80 -0.96 -6.71
CA ASP A 230 -3.41 0.34 -7.06
C ASP A 230 -4.95 0.30 -7.00
N PHE A 231 -5.50 0.44 -5.80
CA PHE A 231 -6.95 0.55 -5.65
C PHE A 231 -7.41 1.98 -5.92
N VAL A 232 -8.64 2.07 -6.44
CA VAL A 232 -9.40 3.32 -6.52
C VAL A 232 -10.77 3.09 -5.87
N PHE A 233 -11.13 3.89 -4.89
CA PHE A 233 -12.42 3.80 -4.23
C PHE A 233 -13.47 4.58 -5.01
N ASN A 234 -14.56 3.92 -5.40
CA ASN A 234 -15.69 4.57 -6.03
C ASN A 234 -16.76 4.88 -4.99
N ALA A 235 -16.93 6.16 -4.65
CA ALA A 235 -17.92 6.59 -3.68
C ALA A 235 -19.38 6.36 -4.10
N ILE A 236 -19.65 6.19 -5.40
CA ILE A 236 -21.01 5.99 -5.93
C ILE A 236 -21.58 4.63 -5.52
N ASP A 237 -20.76 3.58 -5.60
CA ASP A 237 -21.19 2.21 -5.32
C ASP A 237 -20.46 1.56 -4.13
N GLY A 238 -19.50 2.27 -3.54
CA GLY A 238 -18.76 1.86 -2.36
C GLY A 238 -17.76 0.74 -2.61
N ASN A 239 -17.35 0.48 -3.86
CA ASN A 239 -16.41 -0.59 -4.20
C ASN A 239 -14.99 -0.06 -4.44
N LEU A 240 -14.02 -0.94 -4.23
CA LEU A 240 -12.63 -0.72 -4.63
C LEU A 240 -12.42 -1.29 -6.03
N TYR A 241 -11.86 -0.50 -6.93
CA TYR A 241 -11.54 -0.89 -8.29
C TYR A 241 -10.04 -1.04 -8.46
N THR A 242 -9.63 -2.02 -9.25
CA THR A 242 -8.22 -2.22 -9.60
C THR A 242 -8.12 -2.78 -11.01
N TYR A 243 -7.11 -2.31 -11.73
CA TYR A 243 -6.75 -2.88 -13.02
C TYR A 243 -5.59 -3.85 -12.84
N VAL A 244 -5.76 -5.07 -13.34
CA VAL A 244 -4.79 -6.15 -13.15
C VAL A 244 -4.31 -6.68 -14.48
N THR A 245 -3.05 -7.12 -14.49
CA THR A 245 -2.45 -7.85 -15.61
C THR A 245 -1.89 -9.17 -15.11
N PHE A 246 -2.15 -10.25 -15.84
CA PHE A 246 -1.72 -11.60 -15.46
C PHE A 246 -1.47 -12.48 -16.69
N PRO A 247 -0.58 -13.49 -16.62
CA PRO A 247 -0.32 -14.36 -17.76
C PRO A 247 -1.60 -15.04 -18.25
N ALA A 248 -1.84 -15.01 -19.57
CA ALA A 248 -2.97 -15.72 -20.18
C ALA A 248 -2.82 -17.23 -20.04
N ASN A 249 -1.58 -17.73 -19.96
CA ASN A 249 -1.26 -19.09 -19.60
C ASN A 249 -0.24 -19.09 -18.44
N PRO A 250 -0.61 -19.54 -17.23
CA PRO A 250 0.31 -19.61 -16.09
C PRO A 250 1.54 -20.49 -16.32
N ALA A 251 1.48 -21.48 -17.23
CA ALA A 251 2.62 -22.32 -17.59
C ALA A 251 3.60 -21.61 -18.56
N LEU A 252 3.18 -20.49 -19.16
CA LEU A 252 3.98 -19.68 -20.08
C LEU A 252 3.99 -18.22 -19.58
N PRO A 253 4.70 -17.90 -18.49
CA PRO A 253 4.67 -16.59 -17.86
C PRO A 253 5.21 -15.45 -18.74
N ASN A 254 5.95 -15.77 -19.81
CA ASN A 254 6.45 -14.82 -20.81
C ASN A 254 5.57 -14.74 -22.07
N GLY A 255 4.40 -15.39 -22.05
CA GLY A 255 3.45 -15.40 -23.16
C GLY A 255 2.57 -14.15 -23.19
N ALA A 256 1.39 -14.27 -23.83
CA ALA A 256 0.39 -13.22 -23.82
C ALA A 256 -0.10 -12.95 -22.38
N PHE A 257 -0.45 -11.70 -22.09
CA PHE A 257 -1.04 -11.29 -20.82
C PHE A 257 -2.51 -10.96 -21.01
N ASN A 258 -3.32 -11.23 -19.99
CA ASN A 258 -4.67 -10.69 -19.87
C ASN A 258 -4.63 -9.38 -19.09
N GLY A 259 -5.41 -8.41 -19.53
CA GLY A 259 -5.77 -7.20 -18.80
C GLY A 259 -7.23 -7.28 -18.35
N GLN A 260 -7.50 -6.86 -17.11
CA GLN A 260 -8.85 -6.92 -16.56
C GLN A 260 -9.10 -5.83 -15.52
N LEU A 261 -10.26 -5.17 -15.61
CA LEU A 261 -10.77 -4.32 -14.54
C LEU A 261 -11.60 -5.17 -13.57
N LEU A 262 -11.22 -5.14 -12.30
CA LEU A 262 -11.87 -5.84 -11.22
C LEU A 262 -12.46 -4.86 -10.22
N LYS A 263 -13.55 -5.26 -9.56
CA LYS A 263 -14.12 -4.56 -8.42
C LYS A 263 -14.18 -5.48 -7.20
N LEU A 264 -13.87 -4.95 -6.03
CA LEU A 264 -13.86 -5.63 -4.75
C LEU A 264 -14.81 -4.91 -3.79
N ASN A 265 -15.78 -5.65 -3.26
CA ASN A 265 -16.69 -5.11 -2.26
C ASN A 265 -16.00 -5.14 -0.88
N PRO A 266 -15.77 -3.98 -0.24
CA PRO A 266 -15.02 -3.91 1.01
C PRO A 266 -15.78 -4.45 2.22
N ASN A 267 -17.09 -4.68 2.12
CA ASN A 267 -17.90 -5.23 3.21
C ASN A 267 -18.00 -6.76 3.16
N THR A 268 -17.88 -7.35 1.97
CA THR A 268 -18.04 -8.80 1.78
C THR A 268 -16.77 -9.52 1.33
N GLY A 269 -15.77 -8.80 0.83
CA GLY A 269 -14.56 -9.38 0.25
C GLY A 269 -14.77 -10.01 -1.13
N VAL A 270 -15.94 -9.83 -1.74
CA VAL A 270 -16.25 -10.43 -3.04
C VAL A 270 -15.58 -9.63 -4.16
N LEU A 271 -14.67 -10.28 -4.88
CA LEU A 271 -13.97 -9.78 -6.07
C LEU A 271 -14.74 -10.23 -7.32
N THR A 272 -15.12 -9.28 -8.17
CA THR A 272 -15.86 -9.56 -9.41
C THR A 272 -15.24 -8.84 -10.59
N ALA A 273 -15.40 -9.42 -11.77
CA ALA A 273 -14.98 -8.82 -13.01
C ALA A 273 -15.96 -7.71 -13.42
N VAL A 274 -15.45 -6.53 -13.73
CA VAL A 274 -16.27 -5.47 -14.35
C VAL A 274 -16.52 -5.84 -15.82
N VAL A 275 -15.52 -6.41 -16.47
CA VAL A 275 -15.58 -6.96 -17.83
C VAL A 275 -14.77 -8.25 -17.93
N ALA A 276 -15.04 -9.06 -18.94
CA ALA A 276 -14.25 -10.25 -19.24
C ALA A 276 -12.77 -9.87 -19.49
N PRO A 277 -11.80 -10.73 -19.12
CA PRO A 277 -10.40 -10.45 -19.36
C PRO A 277 -10.11 -10.36 -20.86
N ALA A 278 -9.33 -9.36 -21.26
CA ALA A 278 -8.91 -9.16 -22.63
C ALA A 278 -7.43 -9.51 -22.80
N VAL A 279 -7.09 -10.27 -23.83
CA VAL A 279 -5.69 -10.53 -24.18
C VAL A 279 -5.07 -9.22 -24.66
N LEU A 280 -4.04 -8.77 -23.96
CA LEU A 280 -3.29 -7.59 -24.33
C LEU A 280 -2.44 -7.89 -25.57
N PRO A 281 -2.29 -6.93 -26.50
CA PRO A 281 -1.38 -7.08 -27.61
C PRO A 281 0.01 -7.41 -27.07
N ALA A 282 0.72 -8.35 -27.68
CA ALA A 282 2.13 -8.52 -27.39
C ALA A 282 2.80 -7.17 -27.63
N ALA A 283 3.54 -6.67 -26.63
CA ALA A 283 4.40 -5.51 -26.85
C ALA A 283 5.44 -5.94 -27.91
N SER A 284 5.18 -5.64 -29.18
CA SER A 284 6.22 -5.73 -30.19
C SER A 284 7.33 -4.82 -29.69
N ALA A 285 8.51 -5.39 -29.47
CA ALA A 285 9.71 -4.62 -29.19
C ALA A 285 10.09 -3.81 -30.43
N SER A 286 9.28 -2.81 -30.80
CA SER A 286 9.73 -1.72 -31.65
C SER A 286 10.54 -0.80 -30.75
N ARG A 287 11.82 -1.15 -30.58
CA ARG A 287 12.84 -0.19 -30.16
C ARG A 287 12.97 0.88 -31.26
N PRO A 288 12.80 2.18 -30.97
CA PRO A 288 13.65 3.18 -31.58
C PRO A 288 15.08 3.08 -31.03
#